data_AF-A0A924DLS3-F1
#
_entry.id   AF-A0A924DLS3-F1
#
_cell.length_a   1.000
_cell.length_b   1.000
_cell.length_c   1.000
_cell.angle_alpha   90.00
_cell.angle_beta   90.00
_cell.angle_gamma   90.00
#
_symmetry.space_group_name_H-M   'P 1'
#
loop_
_entity.id
_entity.type
_entity.pdbx_description
1 polymer ?
#
loop_
_entity_poly.entity_id
_entity_poly.type
_entity_poly.pdbx_seq_one_letter_code
_entity_poly.pdbx_strand_id
1 'polypeptide(L)'
;MWKKYSYQIFFILCFLNATAVHSEDSTSRIKAKLQEDLVSHYLKSLEIKFGECGSSLQSCLQQKEDYMTANLPKSEVCFPYTMCGFYNCMEQDYHCSDVGVNYFTELALPTCSAYESNIKKNLFSDQGVEWIYTVMVCLQKGLVDECVIKGNCPVSTNKIEQKKTCDHITEFTLLYHPGCYINSGVGVCHLPLKDKMSIWKTVNPFMTAREKKEAYKVIFECFSRE
;
A
#
# COMPACT_ATOMS: atom_id res chain seq x y z
N MET A 1 0.69 -49.95 -55.74
CA MET A 1 1.64 -49.10 -56.50
C MET A 1 1.73 -47.75 -55.80
N TRP A 2 2.66 -47.55 -54.86
CA TRP A 2 4.01 -46.97 -55.05
C TRP A 2 4.06 -45.47 -55.45
N LYS A 3 4.26 -44.64 -54.40
CA LYS A 3 5.22 -43.52 -54.21
C LYS A 3 5.28 -42.32 -55.18
N LYS A 4 5.23 -41.12 -54.59
CA LYS A 4 6.34 -40.12 -54.41
C LYS A 4 5.88 -39.01 -53.42
N TYR A 5 6.50 -38.85 -52.22
CA TYR A 5 7.57 -37.90 -51.82
C TYR A 5 7.24 -36.41 -52.12
N SER A 6 7.48 -35.38 -51.30
CA SER A 6 7.98 -35.14 -49.93
C SER A 6 8.10 -33.60 -49.75
N TYR A 7 8.23 -33.13 -48.49
CA TYR A 7 8.72 -31.82 -47.99
C TYR A 7 7.73 -30.78 -47.41
N GLN A 8 7.86 -30.63 -46.07
CA GLN A 8 7.94 -29.42 -45.21
C GLN A 8 7.00 -28.24 -45.54
N ILE A 9 6.30 -27.66 -44.55
CA ILE A 9 6.88 -26.66 -43.63
C ILE A 9 6.12 -26.65 -42.30
N PHE A 10 6.91 -26.66 -41.22
CA PHE A 10 6.55 -26.55 -39.81
C PHE A 10 6.96 -25.15 -39.36
N PHE A 11 6.06 -24.16 -39.31
CA PHE A 11 6.30 -22.76 -38.88
C PHE A 11 4.89 -22.12 -38.79
N ILE A 12 4.36 -21.45 -37.77
CA ILE A 12 4.82 -20.88 -36.49
C ILE A 12 3.59 -20.87 -35.56
N LEU A 13 3.68 -21.55 -34.42
CA LEU A 13 2.87 -21.26 -33.23
C LEU A 13 3.85 -20.76 -32.17
N CYS A 14 4.13 -19.46 -32.16
CA CYS A 14 4.82 -18.76 -31.06
C CYS A 14 4.65 -17.24 -31.25
N PHE A 15 3.46 -16.74 -31.00
CA PHE A 15 3.26 -15.36 -30.57
C PHE A 15 2.38 -15.39 -29.32
N LEU A 16 2.96 -15.82 -28.21
CA LEU A 16 2.34 -15.67 -26.89
C LEU A 16 3.40 -15.12 -25.91
N ASN A 17 3.11 -13.90 -25.45
CA ASN A 17 3.48 -13.35 -24.15
C ASN A 17 4.96 -13.26 -23.77
N ALA A 18 5.70 -12.35 -24.41
CA ALA A 18 6.95 -11.82 -23.84
C ALA A 18 6.72 -10.66 -22.85
N THR A 19 5.52 -10.06 -22.79
CA THR A 19 5.26 -8.88 -21.96
C THR A 19 4.83 -9.20 -20.52
N ALA A 20 4.18 -10.34 -20.28
CA ALA A 20 3.69 -10.70 -18.95
C ALA A 20 4.83 -11.15 -18.00
N VAL A 21 5.88 -11.77 -18.53
CA VAL A 21 7.01 -12.27 -17.74
C VAL A 21 7.85 -11.12 -17.17
N HIS A 22 7.84 -9.94 -17.81
CA HIS A 22 8.69 -8.84 -17.38
C HIS A 22 8.10 -7.98 -16.24
N SER A 23 6.76 -7.83 -16.17
CA SER A 23 6.12 -6.99 -15.14
C SER A 23 6.05 -7.65 -13.76
N GLU A 24 5.95 -8.98 -13.71
CA GLU A 24 5.91 -9.75 -12.46
C GLU A 24 7.29 -9.74 -11.75
N ASP A 25 8.37 -9.77 -12.52
CA ASP A 25 9.75 -9.63 -12.03
C ASP A 25 10.02 -8.23 -11.45
N SER A 26 9.61 -7.19 -12.16
CA SER A 26 9.75 -5.79 -11.72
C SER A 26 9.00 -5.52 -10.40
N THR A 27 7.75 -5.95 -10.32
CA THR A 27 6.92 -5.79 -9.12
C THR A 27 7.54 -6.47 -7.90
N SER A 28 8.04 -7.69 -8.07
CA SER A 28 8.65 -8.48 -7.00
C SER A 28 9.92 -7.81 -6.47
N ARG A 29 10.76 -7.27 -7.36
CA ARG A 29 11.97 -6.50 -7.01
C ARG A 29 11.66 -5.22 -6.24
N ILE A 30 10.64 -4.46 -6.65
CA ILE A 30 10.20 -3.23 -5.96
C ILE A 30 9.76 -3.57 -4.53
N LYS A 31 8.90 -4.58 -4.36
CA LYS A 31 8.42 -5.00 -3.04
C LYS A 31 9.56 -5.46 -2.14
N ALA A 32 10.47 -6.28 -2.66
CA ALA A 32 11.62 -6.78 -1.89
C ALA A 32 12.49 -5.63 -1.36
N LYS A 33 12.79 -4.62 -2.19
CA LYS A 33 13.56 -3.44 -1.79
C LYS A 33 12.85 -2.63 -0.69
N LEU A 34 11.55 -2.42 -0.81
CA LEU A 34 10.77 -1.70 0.21
C LEU A 34 10.69 -2.48 1.52
N GLN A 35 10.54 -3.80 1.45
CA GLN A 35 10.52 -4.67 2.62
C GLN A 35 11.89 -4.70 3.33
N GLU A 36 12.99 -4.69 2.57
CA GLU A 36 14.34 -4.57 3.12
C GLU A 36 14.54 -3.24 3.86
N ASP A 37 14.11 -2.10 3.30
CA ASP A 37 14.14 -0.79 3.98
C ASP A 37 13.32 -0.80 5.28
N LEU A 38 12.12 -1.38 5.24
CA LEU A 38 11.25 -1.50 6.40
C LEU A 38 11.90 -2.34 7.51
N VAL A 39 12.49 -3.48 7.17
CA VAL A 39 13.16 -4.36 8.14
C VAL A 39 14.42 -3.71 8.70
N SER A 40 15.24 -3.08 7.85
CA SER A 40 16.55 -2.54 8.27
C SER A 40 16.44 -1.22 9.04
N HIS A 41 15.46 -0.37 8.71
CA HIS A 41 15.34 0.96 9.28
C HIS A 41 14.09 1.14 10.14
N TYR A 42 12.92 0.75 9.63
CA TYR A 42 11.67 1.04 10.33
C TYR A 42 11.47 0.13 11.54
N LEU A 43 11.74 -1.17 11.43
CA LEU A 43 11.69 -2.10 12.56
C LEU A 43 12.63 -1.64 13.69
N LYS A 44 13.84 -1.17 13.38
CA LYS A 44 14.77 -0.64 14.38
C LYS A 44 14.17 0.55 15.15
N SER A 45 13.42 1.42 14.47
CA SER A 45 12.73 2.54 15.13
C SER A 45 11.66 2.05 16.12
N LEU A 46 10.95 0.97 15.78
CA LEU A 46 9.98 0.34 16.67
C LEU A 46 10.67 -0.34 17.86
N GLU A 47 11.80 -1.02 17.63
CA GLU A 47 12.59 -1.62 18.70
C GLU A 47 13.11 -0.60 19.71
N ILE A 48 13.57 0.57 19.24
CA ILE A 48 14.01 1.66 20.13
C ILE A 48 12.87 2.09 21.08
N LYS A 49 11.62 2.09 20.59
CA LYS A 49 10.45 2.50 21.36
C LYS A 49 9.92 1.37 22.27
N PHE A 50 9.78 0.16 21.74
CA PHE A 50 9.05 -0.95 22.35
C PHE A 50 9.93 -2.08 22.88
N GLY A 51 11.25 -1.94 22.75
CA GLY A 51 12.24 -2.97 23.11
C GLY A 51 12.66 -3.78 21.91
N GLU A 52 13.90 -4.28 21.93
CA GLU A 52 14.43 -5.15 20.89
C GLU A 52 13.68 -6.48 20.90
N CYS A 53 13.26 -6.91 19.71
CA CYS A 53 12.75 -8.26 19.54
C CYS A 53 13.95 -9.23 19.48
N GLY A 54 13.69 -10.55 19.55
CA GLY A 54 14.73 -11.56 19.69
C GLY A 54 15.83 -11.52 18.61
N SER A 55 16.82 -12.40 18.73
CA SER A 55 18.03 -12.40 17.87
C SER A 55 17.81 -12.75 16.39
N SER A 56 16.56 -12.89 15.92
CA SER A 56 16.23 -13.27 14.54
C SER A 56 15.06 -12.47 13.99
N LEU A 57 15.02 -12.27 12.68
CA LEU A 57 13.91 -11.59 12.03
C LEU A 57 12.57 -12.33 12.22
N GLN A 58 12.60 -13.66 12.25
CA GLN A 58 11.41 -14.50 12.47
C GLN A 58 10.85 -14.36 13.88
N SER A 59 11.68 -14.04 14.88
CA SER A 59 11.18 -13.70 16.22
C SER A 59 10.58 -12.30 16.30
N CYS A 60 10.91 -11.42 15.36
CA CYS A 60 10.47 -10.04 15.32
C CYS A 60 9.21 -9.85 14.49
N LEU A 61 9.15 -10.45 13.30
CA LEU A 61 8.07 -10.28 12.36
C LEU A 61 7.27 -11.56 12.22
N GLN A 62 5.97 -11.46 12.40
CA GLN A 62 5.05 -12.57 12.21
C GLN A 62 4.11 -12.27 11.05
N GLN A 63 4.04 -13.21 10.10
CA GLN A 63 3.01 -13.19 9.08
C GLN A 63 1.71 -13.73 9.66
N LYS A 64 0.65 -12.93 9.57
CA LYS A 64 -0.74 -13.38 9.73
C LYS A 64 -1.35 -13.54 8.32
N GLU A 65 -2.62 -13.91 8.22
CA GLU A 65 -3.27 -14.29 6.97
C GLU A 65 -2.94 -13.37 5.78
N ASP A 66 -3.15 -12.06 5.93
CA ASP A 66 -2.96 -11.06 4.87
C ASP A 66 -2.18 -9.80 5.31
N TYR A 67 -1.54 -9.84 6.49
CA TYR A 67 -0.72 -8.75 7.02
C TYR A 67 0.46 -9.24 7.85
N MET A 68 1.35 -8.32 8.18
CA MET A 68 2.51 -8.55 9.05
C MET A 68 2.34 -7.82 10.38
N THR A 69 2.78 -8.43 11.48
CA THR A 69 2.94 -7.77 12.77
C THR A 69 4.40 -7.78 13.21
N ALA A 70 4.81 -6.74 13.94
CA ALA A 70 6.05 -6.71 14.69
C ALA A 70 5.75 -7.09 16.15
N ASN A 71 6.29 -8.23 16.58
CA ASN A 71 6.17 -8.76 17.93
C ASN A 71 7.31 -8.20 18.79
N LEU A 72 7.03 -7.13 19.51
CA LEU A 72 8.00 -6.43 20.36
C LEU A 72 7.67 -6.69 21.84
N PRO A 73 8.66 -6.61 22.76
CA PRO A 73 8.44 -6.95 24.16
C PRO A 73 7.31 -6.17 24.85
N LYS A 74 7.05 -4.92 24.41
CA LYS A 74 6.01 -4.05 25.01
C LYS A 74 4.74 -3.94 24.17
N SER A 75 4.72 -4.43 22.94
CA SER A 75 3.58 -4.29 22.02
C SER A 75 3.68 -5.26 20.85
N GLU A 76 2.55 -5.79 20.39
CA GLU A 76 2.40 -6.21 19.00
C GLU A 76 2.00 -4.97 18.19
N VAL A 77 2.56 -4.79 16.99
CA VAL A 77 2.32 -3.60 16.15
C VAL A 77 2.03 -4.03 14.73
N CYS A 78 0.95 -3.52 14.11
CA CYS A 78 0.71 -3.69 12.68
C CYS A 78 1.90 -3.15 11.88
N PHE A 79 2.58 -4.02 11.14
CA PHE A 79 3.83 -3.67 10.45
C PHE A 79 3.55 -3.32 8.98
N PRO A 80 3.96 -2.13 8.50
CA PRO A 80 3.89 -1.79 7.08
C PRO A 80 4.66 -2.83 6.26
N TYR A 81 4.07 -3.37 5.18
CA TYR A 81 4.72 -4.47 4.44
C TYR A 81 4.28 -4.65 2.99
N THR A 82 3.86 -3.58 2.30
CA THR A 82 3.37 -3.64 0.89
C THR A 82 2.19 -4.62 0.70
N MET A 83 1.34 -4.74 1.72
CA MET A 83 0.16 -5.59 1.75
C MET A 83 -1.04 -4.79 2.22
N CYS A 84 -2.19 -4.96 1.55
CA CYS A 84 -3.41 -4.24 1.89
C CYS A 84 -4.07 -4.73 3.20
N GLY A 85 -3.82 -5.98 3.61
CA GLY A 85 -4.34 -6.50 4.88
C GLY A 85 -3.82 -5.75 6.11
N PHE A 86 -2.79 -4.90 5.98
CA PHE A 86 -2.41 -3.96 7.03
C PHE A 86 -3.62 -3.20 7.60
N TYR A 87 -4.59 -2.83 6.75
CA TYR A 87 -5.79 -2.14 7.20
C TYR A 87 -6.75 -3.04 8.00
N ASN A 88 -6.73 -4.36 7.76
CA ASN A 88 -7.43 -5.32 8.62
C ASN A 88 -6.80 -5.40 10.01
N CYS A 89 -5.46 -5.37 10.09
CA CYS A 89 -4.76 -5.29 11.37
C CYS A 89 -5.13 -4.02 12.15
N MET A 90 -5.11 -2.86 11.49
CA MET A 90 -5.50 -1.60 12.13
C MET A 90 -6.99 -1.61 12.57
N GLU A 91 -7.88 -2.21 11.78
CA GLU A 91 -9.28 -2.37 12.19
C GLU A 91 -9.42 -3.28 13.41
N GLN A 92 -8.58 -4.32 13.54
CA GLN A 92 -8.57 -5.19 14.72
C GLN A 92 -8.11 -4.47 15.99
N ASP A 93 -7.21 -3.49 15.89
CA ASP A 93 -6.74 -2.73 17.05
C ASP A 93 -7.73 -1.63 17.47
N TYR A 94 -8.36 -0.95 16.49
CA TYR A 94 -9.16 0.25 16.75
C TYR A 94 -10.68 0.04 16.71
N HIS A 95 -11.15 -1.01 16.02
CA HIS A 95 -12.56 -1.37 15.84
C HIS A 95 -13.43 -0.17 15.41
N CYS A 96 -12.98 0.56 14.39
CA CYS A 96 -13.64 1.78 13.96
C CYS A 96 -15.01 1.52 13.31
N SER A 97 -15.22 0.35 12.70
CA SER A 97 -16.54 -0.02 12.18
C SER A 97 -17.60 -0.12 13.27
N ASP A 98 -17.23 -0.52 14.49
CA ASP A 98 -18.17 -0.72 15.61
C ASP A 98 -18.80 0.60 16.11
N VAL A 99 -18.18 1.72 15.75
CA VAL A 99 -18.62 3.10 16.06
C VAL A 99 -19.02 3.88 14.81
N GLY A 100 -19.19 3.19 13.67
CA GLY A 100 -19.68 3.75 12.42
C GLY A 100 -18.67 4.61 11.66
N VAL A 101 -17.37 4.43 11.90
CA VAL A 101 -16.29 5.10 11.17
C VAL A 101 -15.55 4.07 10.32
N ASN A 102 -15.96 3.90 9.07
CA ASN A 102 -15.51 2.78 8.23
C ASN A 102 -14.24 3.08 7.40
N TYR A 103 -13.31 3.87 7.94
CA TYR A 103 -12.10 4.27 7.19
C TYR A 103 -11.27 3.07 6.74
N PHE A 104 -10.98 2.12 7.64
CA PHE A 104 -10.14 0.97 7.28
C PHE A 104 -10.87 -0.01 6.34
N THR A 105 -12.15 -0.30 6.61
CA THR A 105 -12.92 -1.37 5.97
C THR A 105 -13.57 -0.97 4.64
N GLU A 106 -14.09 0.26 4.52
CA GLU A 106 -14.84 0.70 3.33
C GLU A 106 -14.06 1.66 2.43
N LEU A 107 -12.96 2.25 2.92
CA LEU A 107 -12.15 3.19 2.15
C LEU A 107 -10.73 2.68 1.88
N ALA A 108 -9.92 2.50 2.93
CA ALA A 108 -8.49 2.23 2.80
C ALA A 108 -8.21 0.84 2.20
N LEU A 109 -8.79 -0.22 2.77
CA LEU A 109 -8.62 -1.58 2.27
C LEU A 109 -9.15 -1.76 0.83
N PRO A 110 -10.37 -1.31 0.48
CA PRO A 110 -10.87 -1.45 -0.90
C PRO A 110 -10.05 -0.67 -1.91
N THR A 111 -9.63 0.56 -1.57
CA THR A 111 -8.79 1.38 -2.46
C THR A 111 -7.43 0.73 -2.69
N CYS A 112 -6.77 0.25 -1.63
CA CYS A 112 -5.51 -0.48 -1.74
C CYS A 112 -5.64 -1.74 -2.59
N SER A 113 -6.68 -2.54 -2.35
CA SER A 113 -6.95 -3.78 -3.09
C SER A 113 -7.22 -3.51 -4.57
N ALA A 114 -7.89 -2.40 -4.89
CA ALA A 114 -8.10 -1.96 -6.27
C ALA A 114 -6.79 -1.65 -6.98
N TYR A 115 -5.83 -1.00 -6.30
CA TYR A 115 -4.49 -0.78 -6.85
C TYR A 115 -3.76 -2.09 -7.13
N GLU A 116 -3.72 -3.03 -6.19
CA GLU A 116 -3.08 -4.34 -6.41
C GLU A 116 -3.74 -5.10 -7.58
N SER A 117 -5.06 -5.06 -7.68
CA SER A 117 -5.80 -5.64 -8.82
C SER A 117 -5.41 -4.99 -10.14
N ASN A 118 -5.29 -3.66 -10.17
CA ASN A 118 -4.96 -2.90 -11.37
C ASN A 118 -3.49 -3.06 -11.79
N ILE A 119 -2.58 -3.27 -10.84
CA ILE A 119 -1.19 -3.68 -11.11
C ILE A 119 -1.17 -5.05 -11.80
N LYS A 120 -1.89 -6.05 -11.28
CA LYS A 120 -2.00 -7.39 -11.90
C LYS A 120 -2.60 -7.35 -13.31
N LYS A 121 -3.42 -6.34 -13.60
CA LYS A 121 -3.99 -6.08 -14.93
C LYS A 121 -3.07 -5.25 -15.85
N ASN A 122 -1.84 -4.95 -15.44
CA ASN A 122 -0.85 -4.16 -16.19
C ASN A 122 -1.37 -2.75 -16.58
N LEU A 123 -2.17 -2.12 -15.70
CA LEU A 123 -2.70 -0.77 -15.94
C LEU A 123 -1.70 0.35 -15.62
N PHE A 124 -0.58 0.00 -14.98
CA PHE A 124 0.47 0.92 -14.57
C PHE A 124 1.81 0.58 -15.24
N SER A 125 2.64 1.58 -15.48
CA SER A 125 4.06 1.40 -15.80
C SER A 125 4.87 0.95 -14.58
N ASP A 126 6.14 0.56 -14.76
CA ASP A 126 7.04 0.26 -13.64
C ASP A 126 7.17 1.44 -12.66
N GLN A 127 7.25 2.68 -13.17
CA GLN A 127 7.26 3.89 -12.34
C GLN A 127 5.96 4.05 -11.56
N GLY A 128 4.82 3.74 -12.19
CA GLY A 128 3.52 3.73 -11.53
C GLY A 128 3.43 2.69 -10.42
N VAL A 129 3.93 1.47 -10.66
CA VAL A 129 3.98 0.39 -9.66
C VAL A 129 4.87 0.78 -8.48
N GLU A 130 6.07 1.32 -8.74
CA GLU A 130 6.98 1.80 -7.70
C GLU A 130 6.34 2.91 -6.86
N TRP A 131 5.70 3.89 -7.51
CA TRP A 131 4.98 4.95 -6.81
C TRP A 131 3.85 4.40 -5.93
N ILE A 132 3.02 3.48 -6.44
CA ILE A 132 1.90 2.88 -5.68
C ILE A 132 2.41 2.20 -4.41
N TYR A 133 3.41 1.32 -4.51
CA TYR A 133 3.90 0.60 -3.33
C TYR A 133 4.64 1.50 -2.35
N THR A 134 5.36 2.51 -2.84
CA THR A 134 6.03 3.48 -1.95
C THR A 134 5.02 4.35 -1.22
N VAL A 135 3.96 4.80 -1.90
CA VAL A 135 2.83 5.51 -1.28
C VAL A 135 2.13 4.63 -0.25
N MET A 136 1.84 3.37 -0.59
CA MET A 136 1.21 2.42 0.33
C MET A 136 2.02 2.32 1.62
N VAL A 137 3.32 2.09 1.52
CA VAL A 137 4.22 2.02 2.69
C VAL A 137 4.25 3.35 3.45
N CYS A 138 4.33 4.49 2.76
CA CYS A 138 4.31 5.81 3.39
C CYS A 138 3.06 6.03 4.24
N LEU A 139 1.88 5.70 3.69
CA LEU A 139 0.59 5.82 4.39
C LEU A 139 0.50 4.90 5.60
N GLN A 140 0.94 3.65 5.44
CA GLN A 140 0.95 2.66 6.53
C GLN A 140 1.90 3.08 7.67
N LYS A 141 3.11 3.54 7.34
CA LYS A 141 4.06 4.11 8.33
C LYS A 141 3.45 5.30 9.05
N GLY A 142 2.80 6.22 8.32
CA GLY A 142 2.15 7.39 8.92
C GLY A 142 1.12 7.03 9.98
N LEU A 143 0.30 6.01 9.74
CA LEU A 143 -0.68 5.50 10.71
C LEU A 143 -0.01 4.91 11.96
N VAL A 144 1.01 4.07 11.79
CA VAL A 144 1.75 3.48 12.92
C VAL A 144 2.48 4.57 13.71
N ASP A 145 3.12 5.52 13.03
CA ASP A 145 3.83 6.63 13.67
C ASP A 145 2.87 7.48 14.52
N GLU A 146 1.71 7.83 13.96
CA GLU A 146 0.71 8.65 14.63
C GLU A 146 0.04 7.93 15.80
N CYS A 147 -0.41 6.71 15.57
CA CYS A 147 -1.25 6.02 16.53
C CYS A 147 -0.45 5.24 17.57
N VAL A 148 0.63 4.59 17.15
CA VAL A 148 1.40 3.65 17.99
C VAL A 148 2.63 4.34 18.60
N ILE A 149 3.47 4.98 17.79
CA ILE A 149 4.72 5.58 18.28
C ILE A 149 4.45 6.86 19.09
N LYS A 150 3.60 7.75 18.57
CA LYS A 150 3.20 8.99 19.26
C LYS A 150 2.09 8.75 20.28
N GLY A 151 1.25 7.73 20.10
CA GLY A 151 0.17 7.41 21.02
C GLY A 151 -1.06 8.32 20.89
N ASN A 152 -1.27 8.96 19.73
CA ASN A 152 -2.36 9.90 19.53
C ASN A 152 -3.71 9.24 19.25
N CYS A 153 -3.76 7.90 19.15
CA CYS A 153 -4.97 7.13 18.91
C CYS A 153 -5.20 6.19 20.11
N PRO A 154 -5.75 6.67 21.24
CA PRO A 154 -5.98 5.83 22.39
C PRO A 154 -7.09 4.81 22.13
N VAL A 155 -6.83 3.53 22.39
CA VAL A 155 -7.85 2.48 22.36
C VAL A 155 -8.75 2.61 23.59
N SER A 156 -10.06 2.54 23.39
CA SER A 156 -11.06 2.73 24.45
C SER A 156 -12.25 1.81 24.24
N THR A 157 -12.76 1.22 25.31
CA THR A 157 -14.03 0.47 25.31
C THR A 157 -15.25 1.39 25.42
N ASN A 158 -15.06 2.67 25.76
CA ASN A 158 -16.11 3.68 25.67
C ASN A 158 -16.30 4.09 24.21
N LYS A 159 -17.50 3.82 23.67
CA LYS A 159 -17.85 4.08 22.26
C LYS A 159 -17.70 5.53 21.81
N ILE A 160 -17.91 6.52 22.70
CA ILE A 160 -17.77 7.93 22.35
C ILE A 160 -16.29 8.29 22.16
N GLU A 161 -15.42 7.85 23.07
CA GLU A 161 -13.97 8.09 22.96
C GLU A 161 -13.34 7.27 21.83
N GLN A 162 -13.81 6.04 21.61
CA GLN A 162 -13.42 5.23 20.45
C GLN A 162 -13.80 5.93 19.14
N LYS A 163 -15.03 6.45 19.03
CA LYS A 163 -15.44 7.20 17.85
C LYS A 163 -14.53 8.42 17.61
N LYS A 164 -14.21 9.19 18.65
CA LYS A 164 -13.29 10.34 18.53
C LYS A 164 -11.91 9.91 18.01
N THR A 165 -11.40 8.77 18.49
CA THR A 165 -10.12 8.21 18.02
C THR A 165 -10.19 7.82 16.54
N CYS A 166 -11.27 7.16 16.12
CA CYS A 166 -11.47 6.79 14.72
C CYS A 166 -11.70 8.00 13.80
N ASP A 167 -12.40 9.03 14.28
CA ASP A 167 -12.54 10.31 13.59
C ASP A 167 -11.15 10.99 13.44
N HIS A 168 -10.31 10.96 14.48
CA HIS A 168 -8.93 11.46 14.41
C HIS A 168 -8.09 10.71 13.39
N ILE A 169 -8.13 9.38 13.39
CA ILE A 169 -7.44 8.54 12.40
C ILE A 169 -7.83 8.95 10.97
N THR A 170 -9.13 9.11 10.74
CA THR A 170 -9.66 9.52 9.42
C THR A 170 -9.17 10.92 9.05
N GLU A 171 -9.21 11.87 9.98
CA GLU A 171 -8.75 13.24 9.74
C GLU A 171 -7.25 13.30 9.43
N PHE A 172 -6.45 12.66 10.28
CA PHE A 172 -5.00 12.61 10.14
C PHE A 172 -4.60 12.02 8.78
N THR A 173 -5.18 10.88 8.41
CA THR A 173 -4.84 10.23 7.14
C THR A 173 -5.14 11.11 5.95
N LEU A 174 -6.31 11.76 5.90
CA LEU A 174 -6.66 12.69 4.82
C LEU A 174 -5.66 13.85 4.69
N LEU A 175 -5.16 14.38 5.80
CA LEU A 175 -4.15 15.44 5.81
C LEU A 175 -2.74 14.94 5.48
N TYR A 176 -2.45 13.67 5.77
CA TYR A 176 -1.17 13.03 5.53
C TYR A 176 -1.00 12.56 4.07
N HIS A 177 -2.11 12.20 3.40
CA HIS A 177 -2.12 11.69 2.03
C HIS A 177 -1.34 12.55 1.01
N PRO A 178 -1.51 13.89 0.95
CA PRO A 178 -0.79 14.72 -0.02
C PRO A 178 0.73 14.58 0.08
N GLY A 179 1.27 14.56 1.30
CA GLY A 179 2.70 14.40 1.54
C GLY A 179 3.24 13.09 0.97
N CYS A 180 2.53 11.99 1.16
CA CYS A 180 2.92 10.70 0.57
C CYS A 180 2.81 10.71 -0.95
N TYR A 181 1.73 11.23 -1.53
CA TYR A 181 1.53 11.22 -2.99
C TYR A 181 2.60 12.01 -3.75
N ILE A 182 3.07 13.11 -3.16
CA ILE A 182 4.04 14.01 -3.79
C ILE A 182 5.47 13.51 -3.60
N ASN A 183 5.81 12.99 -2.42
CA ASN A 183 7.20 12.71 -2.06
C ASN A 183 7.61 11.22 -2.17
N SER A 184 6.67 10.30 -2.40
CA SER A 184 6.98 8.87 -2.53
C SER A 184 7.47 8.51 -3.92
N GLY A 185 8.56 7.75 -4.02
CA GLY A 185 9.14 7.31 -5.29
C GLY A 185 9.46 8.50 -6.19
N VAL A 186 9.01 8.46 -7.46
CA VAL A 186 9.14 9.59 -8.39
C VAL A 186 8.16 10.74 -8.11
N GLY A 187 7.20 10.55 -7.21
CA GLY A 187 6.11 11.49 -6.93
C GLY A 187 5.05 11.52 -8.03
N VAL A 188 3.79 11.76 -7.64
CA VAL A 188 2.64 11.72 -8.56
C VAL A 188 2.77 12.75 -9.69
N CYS A 189 3.47 13.86 -9.44
CA CYS A 189 3.68 14.94 -10.40
C CYS A 189 4.53 14.51 -11.60
N HIS A 190 5.48 13.58 -11.41
CA HIS A 190 6.40 13.13 -12.47
C HIS A 190 5.96 11.83 -13.14
N LEU A 191 4.81 11.27 -12.73
CA LEU A 191 4.28 10.06 -13.36
C LEU A 191 3.82 10.29 -14.81
N PRO A 192 3.96 9.28 -15.68
CA PRO A 192 3.35 9.29 -17.00
C PRO A 192 1.85 9.58 -16.94
N LEU A 193 1.31 10.28 -17.96
CA LEU A 193 -0.11 10.65 -18.01
C LEU A 193 -1.03 9.41 -17.91
N LYS A 194 -0.63 8.28 -18.52
CA LYS A 194 -1.36 7.01 -18.41
C LYS A 194 -1.53 6.59 -16.94
N ASP A 195 -0.47 6.66 -16.15
CA ASP A 195 -0.50 6.25 -14.73
C ASP A 195 -1.35 7.21 -13.91
N LYS A 196 -1.23 8.52 -14.14
CA LYS A 196 -2.10 9.55 -13.51
C LYS A 196 -3.59 9.28 -13.78
N MET A 197 -3.94 8.95 -15.02
CA MET A 197 -5.32 8.59 -15.39
C MET A 197 -5.77 7.28 -14.72
N SER A 198 -4.91 6.26 -14.68
CA SER A 198 -5.19 4.99 -14.00
C SER A 198 -5.36 5.18 -12.48
N ILE A 199 -4.57 6.05 -11.85
CA ILE A 199 -4.72 6.45 -10.44
C ILE A 199 -6.10 7.04 -10.22
N TRP A 200 -6.48 8.06 -10.99
CA TRP A 200 -7.78 8.71 -10.83
C TRP A 200 -8.95 7.73 -10.98
N LYS A 201 -8.90 6.87 -12.00
CA LYS A 201 -9.92 5.83 -12.21
C LYS A 201 -9.99 4.82 -11.06
N THR A 202 -8.86 4.53 -10.41
CA THR A 202 -8.79 3.60 -9.28
C THR A 202 -9.43 4.19 -8.03
N VAL A 203 -9.13 5.44 -7.70
CA VAL A 203 -9.57 6.05 -6.42
C VAL A 203 -10.93 6.72 -6.49
N ASN A 204 -11.33 7.25 -7.65
CA ASN A 204 -12.57 8.01 -7.79
C ASN A 204 -13.87 7.31 -7.31
N PRO A 205 -14.04 5.97 -7.45
CA PRO A 205 -15.20 5.28 -6.90
C PRO A 205 -15.31 5.33 -5.37
N PHE A 206 -14.18 5.49 -4.67
CA PHE A 206 -14.10 5.46 -3.21
C PHE A 206 -14.11 6.86 -2.59
N MET A 207 -13.82 7.90 -3.37
CA MET A 207 -13.69 9.26 -2.85
C MET A 207 -15.05 9.95 -2.62
N THR A 208 -15.25 10.40 -1.39
CA THR A 208 -16.22 11.42 -0.98
C THR A 208 -15.90 12.79 -1.59
N ALA A 209 -16.84 13.74 -1.50
CA ALA A 209 -16.61 15.12 -1.94
C ALA A 209 -15.42 15.79 -1.21
N ARG A 210 -15.23 15.44 0.07
CA ARG A 210 -14.11 15.94 0.88
C ARG A 210 -12.77 15.40 0.38
N GLU A 211 -12.68 14.10 0.15
CA GLU A 211 -11.45 13.48 -0.37
C GLU A 211 -11.08 14.00 -1.76
N LYS A 212 -12.08 14.24 -2.62
CA LYS A 212 -11.85 14.89 -3.92
C LYS A 212 -11.18 16.26 -3.75
N LYS A 213 -11.58 17.05 -2.75
CA LYS A 213 -10.96 18.34 -2.45
C LYS A 213 -9.47 18.19 -2.10
N GLU A 214 -9.13 17.21 -1.26
CA GLU A 214 -7.73 16.94 -0.90
C GLU A 214 -6.93 16.41 -2.10
N ALA A 215 -7.52 15.55 -2.93
CA ALA A 215 -6.91 15.08 -4.18
C ALA A 215 -6.63 16.24 -5.15
N TYR A 216 -7.53 17.23 -5.24
CA TYR A 216 -7.29 18.43 -6.05
C TYR A 216 -6.14 19.28 -5.52
N LYS A 217 -5.90 19.37 -4.21
CA LYS A 217 -4.73 20.09 -3.67
C LYS A 217 -3.42 19.49 -4.20
N VAL A 218 -3.33 18.16 -4.26
CA VAL A 218 -2.16 17.46 -4.82
C VAL A 218 -1.96 17.82 -6.30
N ILE A 219 -3.05 17.87 -7.07
CA ILE A 219 -3.01 18.30 -8.47
C ILE A 219 -2.50 19.75 -8.58
N PHE A 220 -3.03 20.68 -7.78
CA PHE A 220 -2.59 22.08 -7.77
C PHE A 220 -1.13 22.24 -7.35
N GLU A 221 -0.66 21.44 -6.39
CA GLU A 221 0.73 21.45 -5.96
C GLU A 221 1.67 20.98 -7.07
N CYS A 222 1.27 19.97 -7.86
CA CYS A 222 2.04 19.57 -9.04
C CYS A 222 2.17 20.70 -10.07
N PHE A 223 1.09 21.44 -10.34
CA PHE A 223 1.14 22.59 -11.26
C PHE A 223 2.01 23.75 -10.77
N SER A 224 2.18 23.88 -9.44
CA SER A 224 2.98 24.97 -8.86
C SER A 224 4.48 24.68 -8.81
N ARG A 225 4.88 23.44 -9.12
CA ARG A 225 6.27 22.95 -9.10
C ARG A 225 6.90 22.84 -10.49
N GLU A 226 6.10 23.07 -11.55
CA GLU A 226 6.54 23.20 -12.95
C GLU A 226 6.88 24.67 -13.28
#